data_AF-A0A5M9J248-F1
#
_entry.id   AF-A0A5M9J248-F1
#
_cell.length_a   1.000
_cell.length_b   1.000
_cell.length_c   1.000
_cell.angle_alpha   90.00
_cell.angle_beta   90.00
_cell.angle_gamma   90.00
#
_symmetry.space_group_name_H-M   'P 1'
#
loop_
_entity.id
_entity.type
_entity.pdbx_description
1 polymer ?
#
loop_
_entity_poly.entity_id
_entity_poly.type
_entity_poly.pdbx_seq_one_letter_code
_entity_poly.pdbx_strand_id
1 'polypeptide(L)' 'MLITITQQQAPLRWTVHMDAWFVHFTSLAAAEDFVHRLRARLDAPHPWPSVAAPRGTTGSAPALIRTGGYG' A
#
# COMPACT_ATOMS: atom_id res chain seq x y z
N MET A 1 -0.85 -9.08 9.09
CA MET A 1 0.61 -9.14 8.93
C MET A 1 1.23 -9.63 10.22
N LEU A 2 1.94 -10.75 10.16
CA LEU A 2 2.70 -11.30 11.30
C LEU A 2 4.13 -10.74 11.27
N ILE A 3 4.56 -10.12 12.38
CA ILE A 3 5.91 -9.56 12.53
C ILE A 3 6.58 -10.26 13.71
N THR A 4 7.72 -10.91 13.48
CA THR A 4 8.51 -11.58 14.54
C THR A 4 9.98 -11.25 14.39
N ILE A 5 10.69 -11.17 15.52
CA ILE A 5 12.15 -10.99 15.54
C ILE A 5 12.77 -12.31 15.99
N THR A 6 13.72 -12.82 15.22
CA THR A 6 14.47 -14.04 15.54
C THR A 6 15.96 -13.72 15.61
N GLN A 7 16.66 -14.38 16.54
CA GLN A 7 18.12 -14.31 16.62
C GLN A 7 18.73 -15.46 15.83
N GLN A 8 19.68 -15.16 14.96
CA GLN A 8 20.44 -16.16 14.21
C GLN A 8 21.88 -16.22 14.76
N GLN A 9 22.33 -17.41 15.16
CA GLN A 9 23.54 -17.57 15.97
C GLN A 9 24.85 -17.62 15.18
N ALA A 10 24.82 -17.57 13.84
CA ALA A 10 26.04 -17.56 13.01
C ALA A 10 25.83 -16.93 11.61
N PRO A 11 26.48 -15.79 11.30
CA PRO A 11 26.96 -14.77 12.25
C PRO A 11 25.80 -14.19 13.08
N LEU A 12 26.10 -13.65 14.26
CA LEU A 12 25.12 -13.10 15.21
C LEU A 12 24.32 -11.97 14.53
N ARG A 13 23.12 -12.30 14.07
CA ARG A 13 22.24 -11.40 13.31
C ARG A 13 20.82 -11.48 13.85
N TRP A 14 20.11 -10.36 13.74
CA TRP A 14 18.71 -10.26 14.10
C TRP A 14 17.89 -10.19 12.82
N THR A 15 16.93 -11.09 12.69
CA THR A 15 16.06 -11.16 11.50
C THR A 15 14.67 -10.73 11.90
N VAL A 16 14.15 -9.69 11.24
CA VAL A 16 12.74 -9.33 11.33
C VAL A 16 12.00 -10.03 10.20
N HIS A 17 11.09 -10.94 10.54
CA HIS A 17 10.20 -11.60 9.60
C HIS A 17 8.90 -10.81 9.48
N MET A 18 8.40 -10.65 8.24
CA MET A 18 7.21 -9.90 7.86
C MET A 18 6.44 -10.70 6.82
N ASP A 19 5.60 -11.63 7.27
CA ASP A 19 4.95 -12.64 6.41
C ASP A 19 5.97 -13.33 5.47
N ALA A 20 5.97 -13.01 4.16
CA ALA A 20 6.91 -13.58 3.18
C ALA A 20 8.26 -12.83 3.07
N TRP A 21 8.43 -11.72 3.78
CA TRP A 21 9.58 -10.83 3.69
C TRP A 21 10.46 -10.94 4.93
N PHE A 22 11.76 -10.70 4.78
CA PHE A 22 12.71 -10.68 5.90
C PHE A 22 13.75 -9.57 5.74
N VAL A 23 14.18 -8.99 6.87
CA VAL A 23 15.24 -7.96 6.92
C VAL A 23 16.22 -8.30 8.03
N HIS A 24 17.51 -8.15 7.76
CA HIS A 24 18.58 -8.47 8.70
C HIS A 24 19.15 -7.20 9.36
N PHE A 25 19.46 -7.31 10.65
CA PHE A 25 20.08 -6.28 11.46
C PHE A 25 21.28 -6.86 12.24
N THR A 26 22.24 -6.00 12.53
CA THR A 26 23.42 -6.34 13.33
C THR A 26 23.17 -6.16 14.84
N SER A 27 22.09 -5.49 15.23
CA SER A 27 21.70 -5.28 16.63
C SER A 27 20.20 -5.48 16.85
N LEU A 28 19.83 -5.92 18.06
CA LEU A 28 18.43 -6.08 18.46
C LEU A 28 17.72 -4.73 18.46
N ALA A 29 18.34 -3.70 19.03
CA ALA A 29 17.77 -2.35 19.10
C ALA A 29 17.39 -1.82 17.70
N ALA A 30 18.22 -2.05 16.68
CA ALA A 30 17.89 -1.62 15.32
C ALA A 30 16.70 -2.40 14.72
N ALA A 31 16.59 -3.70 15.05
CA ALA A 31 15.44 -4.52 14.65
C ALA A 31 14.15 -4.07 15.35
N GLU A 32 14.20 -3.78 16.65
CA GLU A 32 13.08 -3.28 17.43
C GLU A 32 12.60 -1.91 16.95
N ASP A 33 13.52 -0.96 16.73
CA ASP A 33 13.21 0.36 16.16
C ASP A 33 12.55 0.26 14.78
N PHE A 34 13.02 -0.66 13.95
CA PHE A 34 12.42 -0.94 12.65
C PHE A 34 10.98 -1.46 12.81
N VAL A 35 10.76 -2.45 13.68
CA VAL A 35 9.43 -2.99 13.95
C VAL A 35 8.50 -1.91 14.51
N HIS A 36 8.98 -1.08 15.42
CA HIS A 36 8.19 0.01 16.00
C HIS A 36 7.74 1.01 14.92
N ARG A 37 8.66 1.48 14.06
CA ARG A 37 8.32 2.38 12.95
C ARG A 37 7.39 1.73 11.93
N LEU A 38 7.62 0.47 11.61
CA LEU A 38 6.79 -0.29 10.69
C LEU A 38 5.37 -0.42 11.24
N ARG A 39 5.23 -0.75 12.52
CA ARG A 39 3.93 -0.89 13.17
C ARG A 39 3.19 0.44 13.25
N ALA A 40 3.88 1.52 13.62
CA ALA A 40 3.33 2.87 13.59
C ALA A 40 2.85 3.27 12.19
N ARG A 41 3.56 2.87 11.13
CA ARG A 41 3.10 3.07 9.75
C ARG A 41 1.90 2.21 9.41
N LEU A 42 1.86 0.94 9.80
CA LEU A 42 0.72 0.07 9.52
C LEU A 42 -0.56 0.53 10.24
N ASP A 43 -0.43 0.96 11.50
CA ASP A 43 -1.53 1.43 12.35
C ASP A 43 -1.91 2.90 12.06
N ALA A 44 -1.08 3.65 11.32
CA ALA A 44 -1.41 5.01 10.93
C ALA A 44 -2.68 5.02 10.06
N PRO A 45 -3.51 6.08 10.15
CA PRO A 45 -4.65 6.25 9.26
C PRO A 45 -4.13 6.41 7.82
N HIS A 46 -4.28 5.36 7.01
CA HIS A 46 -4.01 5.46 5.58
C HIS A 46 -5.27 6.01 4.91
N PRO A 47 -5.25 7.25 4.38
CA PRO A 47 -6.30 7.64 3.45
C PRO A 47 -6.24 6.66 2.29
N TRP A 48 -7.31 5.90 2.09
CA TRP A 48 -7.47 5.16 0.86
C TRP A 48 -7.35 6.16 -0.30
N PRO A 49 -6.59 5.87 -1.36
CA PRO A 49 -6.70 6.64 -2.58
C PRO A 49 -8.16 6.51 -3.00
N SER A 50 -8.93 7.57 -2.75
CA SER A 50 -10.29 7.69 -3.28
C SER A 50 -10.14 7.40 -4.75
N VAL A 51 -10.85 6.38 -5.24
CA VAL A 51 -10.95 6.17 -6.67
C VAL A 51 -11.42 7.50 -7.22
N ALA A 52 -10.51 8.26 -7.83
CA ALA A 52 -10.91 9.43 -8.58
C ALA A 52 -11.80 8.81 -9.65
N ALA A 53 -13.12 8.97 -9.49
CA ALA A 53 -14.10 8.53 -10.46
C ALA A 53 -13.53 8.89 -11.83
N PRO A 54 -13.50 7.96 -12.81
CA PRO A 54 -12.89 8.23 -14.10
C PRO A 54 -13.51 9.53 -14.58
N ARG A 55 -12.70 10.59 -14.64
CA ARG A 55 -13.13 11.92 -15.04
C ARG A 55 -13.74 11.69 -16.40
N GLY A 56 -15.08 11.79 -16.46
CA GLY A 56 -15.88 11.32 -17.57
C GLY A 56 -15.17 11.70 -18.86
N THR A 57 -14.81 10.69 -19.64
CA THR A 57 -14.46 10.92 -21.03
C THR A 57 -15.72 11.54 -21.59
N THR A 58 -15.73 12.86 -21.73
CA THR A 58 -16.64 13.58 -22.60
C THR A 58 -16.27 13.13 -24.00
N GLY A 59 -16.70 11.91 -24.34
CA GLY A 59 -17.08 11.59 -25.69
C GLY A 59 -18.14 12.60 -26.03
N SER A 60 -17.74 13.65 -26.73
CA SER A 60 -18.64 14.38 -27.62
C SER A 60 -19.20 13.34 -28.58
N ALA A 61 -20.31 12.73 -28.18
CA ALA A 61 -21.19 12.04 -29.09
C ALA A 61 -21.68 13.10 -30.09
N PRO A 62 -21.68 12.82 -31.40
CA PRO A 62 -22.07 13.79 -32.40
C PRO A 62 -23.53 14.20 -32.19
N ALA A 63 -23.81 15.48 -32.42
CA ALA A 63 -25.12 16.09 -32.25
C ALA A 63 -26.21 15.32 -33.02
N LEU A 64 -27.17 14.74 -32.30
CA LEU A 64 -28.42 14.26 -32.88
C LEU A 64 -29.22 15.48 -33.34
N ILE A 65 -29.11 15.80 -34.63
CA ILE A 65 -29.96 16.77 -35.30
C ILE A 65 -31.40 16.26 -35.21
N ARG A 66 -32.22 16.99 -34.45
CA ARG A 66 -33.66 16.78 -34.35
C ARG A 66 -34.30 17.14 -35.69
N THR A 67 -34.60 16.14 -36.51
CA THR A 67 -35.54 16.27 -37.62
C THR A 67 -36.80 15.48 -37.26
N GLY A 68 -37.93 16.16 -37.25
CA GLY A 68 -39.22 15.57 -36.92
C GLY A 68 -40.34 16.55 -37.23
N GLY A 69 -40.75 16.57 -38.50
CA GLY A 69 -41.99 17.18 -38.95
C GLY A 69 -42.54 16.36 -40.09
N TYR A 70 -43.53 15.51 -39.81
CA TYR A 70 -44.53 14.98 -40.75
C TYR A 70 -45.76 14.58 -39.92
N GLY A 71 -46.93 15.09 -40.31
CA GLY A 71 -48.22 14.89 -39.67
C GLY A 71 -49.12 16.08 -39.93
#